data_AF-A0A928PT65-F1
#
_entry.id   AF-A0A928PT65-F1
#
_cell.length_a   1.000
_cell.length_b   1.000
_cell.length_c   1.000
_cell.angle_alpha   90.00
_cell.angle_beta   90.00
_cell.angle_gamma   90.00
#
_symmetry.space_group_name_H-M   'P 1'
#
loop_
_entity.id
_entity.type
_entity.pdbx_description
1 polymer ?
#
loop_
_entity_poly.entity_id
_entity_poly.type
_entity_poly.pdbx_seq_one_letter_code
_entity_poly.pdbx_strand_id
1 'polypeptide(L)'
;MDENGKWLPKCRKVYELDEHGNRIGSHREDIVDWNKKENAEIWRHAWEEKVNDYLIRNNRPERIDMRSYERQGIDLVPTVHLGPAASEMERRGEETILGTLNRDIVKFNSVRKHLRKALAELKEWIEEIKKILSELKEEKEPTIADILIDYLNSRQETHSGKSRYYYNKDLAVDLKQVSKTLVFLQEHNITSADSLWEMIEEVSEIQSRIDTAEEKIKELKKGIKFHGDYVKFKPVAEEYSKKKFGRDKFKTEHSKELNSFYRAKRWIDEDPKSTTKSLKAELEKLQTEKAADVTLIESNYGSLEELKRAKYIISVVMANVKAAEQNQPQTEKQNIKTQNQNIE
;
A
#
# COMPACT_ATOMS: atom_id res chain seq x y z
N MET A 1 -23.71 69.38 -4.92
CA MET A 1 -24.69 70.48 -5.00
C MET A 1 -24.10 71.67 -4.28
N ASP A 2 -24.54 72.89 -4.58
CA ASP A 2 -24.26 74.04 -3.72
C ASP A 2 -25.15 74.02 -2.45
N GLU A 3 -24.90 74.96 -1.55
CA GLU A 3 -25.64 75.16 -0.29
C GLU A 3 -27.14 75.44 -0.47
N ASN A 4 -27.58 75.76 -1.70
CA ASN A 4 -28.98 75.99 -2.06
C ASN A 4 -29.60 74.80 -2.81
N GLY A 5 -28.92 73.65 -2.85
CA GLY A 5 -29.43 72.41 -3.46
C GLY A 5 -29.34 72.36 -4.99
N LYS A 6 -28.63 73.29 -5.64
CA LYS A 6 -28.44 73.27 -7.10
C LYS A 6 -27.28 72.36 -7.49
N TRP A 7 -27.45 71.61 -8.57
CA TRP A 7 -26.37 70.79 -9.11
C TRP A 7 -25.23 71.65 -9.65
N LEU A 8 -24.01 71.36 -9.18
CA LEU A 8 -22.80 71.99 -9.69
C LEU A 8 -22.41 71.40 -11.06
N PRO A 9 -21.67 72.14 -11.90
CA PRO A 9 -21.20 71.63 -13.18
C PRO A 9 -20.36 70.35 -13.01
N LYS A 10 -20.64 69.31 -13.82
CA LYS A 10 -19.89 68.04 -13.79
C LYS A 10 -18.43 68.23 -14.24
N CYS A 11 -18.20 69.18 -15.14
CA CYS A 11 -16.91 69.47 -15.72
C CYS A 11 -16.77 70.97 -15.97
N ARG A 12 -15.53 71.45 -15.96
CA ARG A 12 -15.17 72.80 -16.40
C ARG A 12 -14.18 72.71 -17.53
N LYS A 13 -14.18 73.76 -18.35
CA LYS A 13 -13.15 73.98 -19.35
C LYS A 13 -12.01 74.74 -18.67
N VAL A 14 -10.84 74.12 -18.59
CA VAL A 14 -9.63 74.76 -18.08
C VAL A 14 -8.82 75.25 -19.27
N TYR A 15 -8.35 76.49 -19.19
CA TYR A 15 -7.46 77.06 -20.20
C TYR A 15 -6.03 76.93 -19.73
N GLU A 16 -5.17 76.44 -20.62
CA GLU A 16 -3.73 76.42 -20.42
C GLU A 16 -3.17 77.77 -20.88
N LEU A 17 -2.37 78.41 -20.04
CA LEU A 17 -1.79 79.74 -20.29
C LEU A 17 -0.26 79.64 -20.39
N ASP A 18 0.35 80.46 -21.25
CA ASP A 18 1.81 80.62 -21.30
C ASP A 18 2.34 81.54 -20.19
N GLU A 19 3.68 81.71 -20.12
CA GLU A 19 4.36 82.53 -19.10
C GLU A 19 3.98 84.02 -19.12
N HIS A 20 3.29 84.48 -20.17
CA HIS A 20 2.81 85.84 -20.33
C HIS A 20 1.28 85.96 -20.15
N GLY A 21 0.61 84.87 -19.79
CA GLY A 21 -0.83 84.82 -19.51
C GLY A 21 -1.72 84.67 -20.75
N ASN A 22 -1.17 84.38 -21.92
CA ASN A 22 -1.95 84.16 -23.15
C ASN A 22 -2.44 82.70 -23.24
N ARG A 23 -3.65 82.50 -23.77
CA ARG A 23 -4.28 81.17 -23.87
C ARG A 23 -3.66 80.35 -25.01
N ILE A 24 -3.09 79.20 -24.67
CA ILE A 24 -2.46 78.28 -25.64
C ILE A 24 -3.30 77.01 -25.91
N GLY A 25 -4.27 76.71 -25.07
CA GLY A 25 -5.10 75.53 -25.22
C GLY A 25 -6.23 75.47 -24.20
N SER A 26 -7.05 74.42 -24.32
CA SER A 26 -8.04 74.11 -23.29
C SER A 26 -8.35 72.63 -23.27
N HIS A 27 -8.48 72.06 -22.08
CA HIS A 27 -8.99 70.71 -21.89
C HIS A 27 -10.20 70.74 -20.97
N ARG A 28 -10.99 69.65 -21.04
CA ARG A 28 -12.10 69.42 -20.12
C ARG A 28 -11.53 68.78 -18.86
N GLU A 29 -11.70 69.44 -17.74
CA GLU A 29 -11.42 68.88 -16.42
C GLU A 29 -12.75 68.48 -15.77
N ASP A 30 -12.89 67.22 -15.39
CA ASP A 30 -14.03 66.77 -14.61
C ASP A 30 -13.88 67.30 -13.17
N ILE A 31 -14.85 68.07 -12.70
CA ILE A 31 -14.85 68.68 -11.36
C ILE A 31 -15.33 67.66 -10.32
N VAL A 32 -16.06 66.65 -10.77
CA VAL A 32 -16.53 65.54 -9.95
C VAL A 32 -15.85 64.24 -10.38
N ASP A 33 -15.72 63.34 -9.44
CA ASP A 33 -15.00 62.09 -9.58
C ASP A 33 -15.84 60.95 -10.20
N TRP A 34 -17.03 61.24 -10.71
CA TRP A 34 -17.99 60.25 -11.21
C TRP A 34 -17.44 59.27 -12.25
N ASN A 35 -16.42 59.66 -13.01
CA ASN A 35 -15.82 58.82 -14.06
C ASN A 35 -14.64 57.96 -13.55
N LYS A 36 -14.28 58.06 -12.26
CA LYS A 36 -13.28 57.17 -11.64
C LYS A 36 -13.80 55.73 -11.60
N LYS A 37 -12.97 54.75 -11.95
CA LYS A 37 -13.39 53.34 -12.07
C LYS A 37 -13.82 52.76 -10.72
N GLU A 38 -13.21 53.22 -9.64
CA GLU A 38 -13.49 52.82 -8.26
C GLU A 38 -14.94 53.15 -7.86
N ASN A 39 -15.47 54.26 -8.37
CA ASN A 39 -16.85 54.69 -8.10
C ASN A 39 -17.88 53.73 -8.69
N ALA A 40 -17.55 52.99 -9.76
CA ALA A 40 -18.46 52.00 -10.32
C ALA A 40 -18.72 50.83 -9.37
N GLU A 41 -17.71 50.36 -8.63
CA GLU A 41 -17.91 49.31 -7.61
C GLU A 41 -18.70 49.84 -6.42
N ILE A 42 -18.38 51.05 -5.94
CA ILE A 42 -19.10 51.72 -4.84
C ILE A 42 -20.59 51.85 -5.17
N TRP A 43 -20.92 52.31 -6.37
CA TRP A 43 -22.32 52.47 -6.77
C TRP A 43 -23.03 51.16 -7.02
N ARG A 44 -22.37 50.15 -7.60
CA ARG A 44 -22.96 48.81 -7.76
C ARG A 44 -23.26 48.17 -6.42
N HIS A 45 -22.35 48.31 -5.44
CA HIS A 45 -22.56 47.83 -4.08
C HIS A 45 -23.68 48.60 -3.37
N ALA A 46 -23.67 49.94 -3.43
CA ALA A 46 -24.75 50.74 -2.83
C ALA A 46 -26.13 50.44 -3.44
N TRP A 47 -26.17 50.14 -4.74
CA TRP A 47 -27.39 49.69 -5.42
C TRP A 47 -27.81 48.29 -4.98
N GLU A 48 -26.86 47.34 -4.91
CA GLU A 48 -27.08 45.98 -4.41
C GLU A 48 -27.68 46.00 -3.00
N GLU A 49 -27.08 46.74 -2.07
CA GLU A 49 -27.57 46.91 -0.69
C GLU A 49 -29.00 47.42 -0.68
N LYS A 50 -29.29 48.49 -1.44
CA LYS A 50 -30.64 49.05 -1.48
C LYS A 50 -31.65 48.08 -2.05
N VAL A 51 -31.34 47.39 -3.15
CA VAL A 51 -32.27 46.42 -3.72
C VAL A 51 -32.52 45.25 -2.76
N ASN A 52 -31.47 44.73 -2.13
CA ASN A 52 -31.59 43.66 -1.15
C ASN A 52 -32.40 44.09 0.09
N ASP A 53 -32.25 45.33 0.58
CA ASP A 53 -33.09 45.90 1.64
C ASP A 53 -34.58 45.83 1.28
N TYR A 54 -34.93 46.21 0.05
CA TYR A 54 -36.31 46.14 -0.43
C TYR A 54 -36.80 44.70 -0.61
N LEU A 55 -35.96 43.78 -1.11
CA LEU A 55 -36.30 42.37 -1.22
C LEU A 55 -36.61 41.75 0.16
N ILE A 56 -35.78 42.06 1.16
CA ILE A 56 -36.00 41.64 2.56
C ILE A 56 -37.32 42.19 3.10
N ARG A 57 -37.57 43.50 2.95
CA ARG A 57 -38.82 44.14 3.43
C ARG A 57 -40.08 43.55 2.79
N ASN A 58 -39.98 43.05 1.56
CA ASN A 58 -41.08 42.41 0.84
C ASN A 58 -41.09 40.88 1.01
N ASN A 59 -40.32 40.34 1.95
CA ASN A 59 -40.23 38.91 2.25
C ASN A 59 -39.89 38.04 1.03
N ARG A 60 -39.07 38.59 0.13
CA ARG A 60 -38.58 37.91 -1.08
C ARG A 60 -37.30 37.14 -0.75
N PRO A 61 -37.18 35.85 -1.11
CA PRO A 61 -35.98 35.06 -0.83
C PRO A 61 -34.79 35.41 -1.73
N GLU A 62 -35.03 36.10 -2.85
CA GLU A 62 -33.98 36.46 -3.80
C GLU A 62 -32.98 37.47 -3.21
N ARG A 63 -31.70 37.32 -3.57
CA ARG A 63 -30.62 38.26 -3.25
C ARG A 63 -29.80 38.54 -4.49
N ILE A 64 -29.41 39.79 -4.66
CA ILE A 64 -28.49 40.24 -5.71
C ILE A 64 -27.11 40.37 -5.09
N ASP A 65 -26.07 39.99 -5.84
CA ASP A 65 -24.68 40.20 -5.47
C ASP A 65 -23.95 40.83 -6.67
N MET A 66 -23.24 41.93 -6.45
CA MET A 66 -22.54 42.64 -7.53
C MET A 66 -21.31 41.89 -8.06
N ARG A 67 -20.79 40.93 -7.28
CA ARG A 67 -19.61 40.15 -7.62
C ARG A 67 -19.96 39.11 -8.68
N SER A 68 -19.01 38.80 -9.56
CA SER A 68 -19.14 37.65 -10.45
C SER A 68 -19.27 36.35 -9.65
N TYR A 69 -19.84 35.30 -10.25
CA TYR A 69 -19.89 33.97 -9.63
C TYR A 69 -18.51 33.50 -9.16
N GLU A 70 -17.47 33.76 -9.95
CA GLU A 70 -16.08 33.51 -9.56
C GLU A 70 -15.65 34.23 -8.27
N ARG A 71 -15.92 35.54 -8.16
CA ARG A 71 -15.61 36.33 -6.94
C ARG A 71 -16.44 35.91 -5.72
N GLN A 72 -17.56 35.22 -5.93
CA GLN A 72 -18.37 34.63 -4.87
C GLN A 72 -17.92 33.19 -4.51
N GLY A 73 -17.03 32.58 -5.31
CA GLY A 73 -16.70 31.15 -5.20
C GLY A 73 -17.83 30.24 -5.66
N ILE A 74 -18.82 30.77 -6.38
CA ILE A 74 -19.93 30.00 -6.94
C ILE A 74 -19.50 29.43 -8.28
N ASP A 75 -19.51 28.11 -8.37
CA ASP A 75 -19.01 27.43 -9.56
C ASP A 75 -20.14 27.11 -10.55
N LEU A 76 -20.71 28.19 -11.08
CA LEU A 76 -21.75 28.22 -12.11
C LEU A 76 -21.26 29.02 -13.32
N VAL A 77 -21.64 28.57 -14.52
CA VAL A 77 -21.40 29.32 -15.75
C VAL A 77 -22.46 30.42 -15.86
N PRO A 78 -22.09 31.71 -16.04
CA PRO A 78 -23.05 32.80 -16.17
C PRO A 78 -23.75 32.77 -17.53
N THR A 79 -25.01 33.22 -17.56
CA THR A 79 -25.76 33.41 -18.79
C THR A 79 -25.38 34.72 -19.49
N VAL A 80 -25.60 34.79 -20.80
CA VAL A 80 -25.33 35.98 -21.61
C VAL A 80 -26.60 36.85 -21.68
N HIS A 81 -26.44 38.18 -21.58
CA HIS A 81 -27.56 39.10 -21.74
C HIS A 81 -28.11 39.05 -23.18
N LEU A 82 -29.40 38.76 -23.34
CA LEU A 82 -30.06 38.63 -24.65
C LEU A 82 -30.18 39.95 -25.43
N GLY A 83 -30.42 41.06 -24.73
CA GLY A 83 -30.79 42.33 -25.34
C GLY A 83 -32.27 42.41 -25.77
N PRO A 84 -32.79 43.60 -26.09
CA PRO A 84 -34.23 43.82 -26.31
C PRO A 84 -34.81 43.03 -27.49
N ALA A 85 -34.10 42.97 -28.63
CA ALA A 85 -34.59 42.31 -29.85
C ALA A 85 -34.70 40.79 -29.69
N ALA A 86 -33.65 40.13 -29.21
CA ALA A 86 -33.66 38.69 -28.96
C ALA A 86 -34.67 38.31 -27.87
N SER A 87 -34.83 39.15 -26.84
CA SER A 87 -35.83 38.92 -25.78
C SER A 87 -37.27 38.96 -26.30
N GLU A 88 -37.56 39.83 -27.27
CA GLU A 88 -38.87 39.91 -27.91
C GLU A 88 -39.15 38.70 -28.80
N MET A 89 -38.15 38.23 -29.57
CA MET A 89 -38.25 37.02 -30.38
C MET A 89 -38.53 35.78 -29.51
N GLU A 90 -37.77 35.59 -28.43
CA GLU A 90 -37.98 34.48 -27.47
C GLU A 90 -39.35 34.54 -26.81
N ARG A 91 -39.87 35.75 -26.51
CA ARG A 91 -41.23 35.92 -25.97
C ARG A 91 -42.32 35.46 -26.95
N ARG A 92 -42.08 35.58 -28.25
CA ARG A 92 -42.97 35.07 -29.31
C ARG A 92 -42.79 33.57 -29.58
N GLY A 93 -41.85 32.92 -28.90
CA GLY A 93 -41.55 31.50 -29.07
C GLY A 93 -40.56 31.21 -30.21
N GLU A 94 -39.90 32.24 -30.76
CA GLU A 94 -38.85 32.07 -31.78
C GLU A 94 -37.51 31.87 -31.08
N GLU A 95 -36.84 30.73 -31.34
CA GLU A 95 -35.54 30.45 -30.75
C GLU A 95 -34.43 31.32 -31.35
N THR A 96 -33.64 31.92 -30.47
CA THR A 96 -32.46 32.70 -30.78
C THR A 96 -31.20 31.96 -30.35
N ILE A 97 -30.08 32.23 -31.01
CA ILE A 97 -28.78 31.61 -30.68
C ILE A 97 -28.40 31.87 -29.21
N LEU A 98 -28.62 33.09 -28.71
CA LEU A 98 -28.34 33.46 -27.32
C LEU A 98 -29.32 32.82 -26.32
N GLY A 99 -30.59 32.69 -26.68
CA GLY A 99 -31.57 32.00 -25.85
C GLY A 99 -31.27 30.50 -25.72
N THR A 100 -30.90 29.84 -26.83
CA THR A 100 -30.48 28.43 -26.82
C THR A 100 -29.22 28.24 -25.99
N LEU A 101 -28.20 29.10 -26.16
CA LEU A 101 -27.00 29.09 -25.33
C LEU A 101 -27.32 29.20 -23.84
N ASN A 102 -28.22 30.11 -23.44
CA ASN A 102 -28.61 30.26 -22.04
C ASN A 102 -29.39 29.05 -21.50
N ARG A 103 -30.27 28.44 -22.30
CA ARG A 103 -30.95 27.19 -21.93
C ARG A 103 -29.93 26.07 -21.68
N ASP A 104 -28.91 25.96 -22.53
CA ASP A 104 -27.85 24.96 -22.39
C ASP A 104 -26.96 25.22 -21.17
N ILE A 105 -26.62 26.48 -20.90
CA ILE A 105 -25.90 26.89 -19.68
C ILE A 105 -26.70 26.51 -18.42
N VAL A 106 -28.02 26.74 -18.41
CA VAL A 106 -28.89 26.37 -17.27
C VAL A 106 -28.93 24.85 -17.07
N LYS A 107 -29.06 24.07 -18.16
CA LYS A 107 -29.01 22.60 -18.10
C LYS A 107 -27.65 22.10 -17.62
N PHE A 108 -26.56 22.66 -18.12
CA PHE A 108 -25.21 22.31 -17.70
C PHE A 108 -25.00 22.57 -16.20
N ASN A 109 -25.40 23.75 -15.72
CA ASN A 109 -25.34 24.12 -14.32
C ASN A 109 -26.17 23.17 -13.43
N SER A 110 -27.36 22.76 -13.87
CA SER A 110 -28.19 21.82 -13.12
C SER A 110 -27.56 20.43 -13.04
N VAL A 111 -27.09 19.86 -14.16
CA VAL A 111 -26.42 18.55 -14.19
C VAL A 111 -25.18 18.57 -13.30
N ARG A 112 -24.37 19.63 -13.39
CA ARG A 112 -23.17 19.79 -12.56
C ARG A 112 -23.48 19.84 -11.07
N LYS A 113 -24.55 20.54 -10.68
CA LYS A 113 -25.02 20.58 -9.29
C LYS A 113 -25.45 19.20 -8.79
N HIS A 114 -26.21 18.45 -9.59
CA HIS A 114 -26.63 17.09 -9.23
C HIS A 114 -25.44 16.14 -9.10
N LEU A 115 -24.48 16.20 -10.04
CA LEU A 115 -23.27 15.37 -10.00
C LEU A 115 -22.44 15.64 -8.73
N ARG A 116 -22.29 16.90 -8.32
CA ARG A 116 -21.60 17.24 -7.07
C ARG A 116 -22.29 16.67 -5.84
N LYS A 117 -23.62 16.77 -5.79
CA LYS A 117 -24.42 16.21 -4.69
C LYS A 117 -24.25 14.70 -4.62
N ALA A 118 -24.40 13.99 -5.74
CA ALA A 118 -24.20 12.55 -5.80
C ALA A 118 -22.78 12.13 -5.40
N LEU A 119 -21.75 12.87 -5.82
CA LEU A 119 -20.37 12.61 -5.39
C LEU A 119 -20.14 12.83 -3.89
N ALA A 120 -20.80 13.82 -3.28
CA ALA A 120 -20.72 14.05 -1.84
C ALA A 120 -21.40 12.91 -1.07
N GLU A 121 -22.61 12.52 -1.47
CA GLU A 121 -23.34 11.39 -0.88
C GLU A 121 -22.54 10.07 -1.00
N LEU A 122 -21.93 9.81 -2.16
CA LEU A 122 -21.06 8.63 -2.34
C LEU A 122 -19.80 8.69 -1.48
N LYS A 123 -19.20 9.87 -1.28
CA LYS A 123 -18.04 10.03 -0.39
C LYS A 123 -18.43 9.75 1.06
N GLU A 124 -19.55 10.29 1.53
CA GLU A 124 -20.07 10.02 2.87
C GLU A 124 -20.33 8.53 3.06
N TRP A 125 -20.97 7.88 2.09
CA TRP A 125 -21.21 6.43 2.11
C TRP A 125 -19.92 5.61 2.11
N ILE A 126 -18.89 6.00 1.36
CA ILE A 126 -17.58 5.34 1.37
C ILE A 126 -16.90 5.48 2.75
N GLU A 127 -16.97 6.65 3.38
CA GLU A 127 -16.41 6.84 4.73
C GLU A 127 -17.17 6.01 5.78
N GLU A 128 -18.48 5.87 5.63
CA GLU A 128 -19.28 4.95 6.46
C GLU A 128 -18.87 3.49 6.26
N ILE A 129 -18.68 3.04 5.01
CA ILE A 129 -18.14 1.70 4.70
C ILE A 129 -16.75 1.52 5.30
N LYS A 130 -15.86 2.51 5.18
CA LYS A 130 -14.51 2.44 5.76
C LYS A 130 -14.57 2.30 7.27
N LYS A 131 -15.48 3.02 7.94
CA LYS A 131 -15.70 2.91 9.37
C LYS A 131 -16.17 1.50 9.75
N ILE A 132 -17.17 0.98 9.04
CA ILE A 132 -17.66 -0.41 9.24
C ILE A 132 -16.51 -1.40 9.01
N LEU A 133 -15.71 -1.23 7.94
CA LEU A 133 -14.56 -2.09 7.67
C LEU A 133 -13.47 -1.97 8.73
N SER A 134 -13.26 -0.79 9.32
CA SER A 134 -12.33 -0.64 10.46
C SER A 134 -12.86 -1.33 11.71
N GLU A 135 -14.17 -1.24 11.96
CA GLU A 135 -14.84 -1.92 13.08
C GLU A 135 -14.85 -3.45 12.88
N LEU A 136 -15.00 -3.93 11.64
CA LEU A 136 -14.89 -5.36 11.29
C LEU A 136 -13.43 -5.85 11.31
N LYS A 137 -12.44 -5.01 11.00
CA LYS A 137 -11.03 -5.33 11.27
C LYS A 137 -10.73 -5.37 12.78
N GLU A 138 -11.54 -4.67 13.59
CA GLU A 138 -11.53 -4.78 15.04
C GLU A 138 -12.33 -5.98 15.58
N GLU A 139 -13.03 -6.76 14.75
CA GLU A 139 -13.20 -8.21 15.01
C GLU A 139 -11.83 -8.86 14.79
N LYS A 140 -10.99 -8.64 15.80
CA LYS A 140 -9.54 -8.84 15.79
C LYS A 140 -9.19 -10.18 15.16
N GLU A 141 -8.43 -10.14 14.07
CA GLU A 141 -7.48 -11.24 13.85
C GLU A 141 -6.71 -11.41 15.15
N PRO A 142 -6.73 -12.61 15.76
CA PRO A 142 -6.14 -12.81 17.06
C PRO A 142 -4.68 -12.37 16.98
N THR A 143 -4.31 -11.40 17.81
CA THR A 143 -2.92 -10.93 17.89
C THR A 143 -2.06 -12.13 18.25
N ILE A 144 -0.78 -12.15 17.89
CA ILE A 144 0.07 -13.27 18.31
C ILE A 144 0.08 -13.43 19.85
N ALA A 145 -0.06 -12.34 20.61
CA ALA A 145 -0.26 -12.40 22.06
C ALA A 145 -1.53 -13.17 22.47
N ASP A 146 -2.65 -12.95 21.76
CA ASP A 146 -3.91 -13.67 21.99
C ASP A 146 -3.73 -15.16 21.67
N ILE A 147 -3.04 -15.50 20.56
CA ILE A 147 -2.71 -16.88 20.19
C ILE A 147 -1.83 -17.57 21.26
N LEU A 148 -0.86 -16.85 21.83
CA LEU A 148 -0.01 -17.37 22.91
C LEU A 148 -0.80 -17.58 24.21
N ILE A 149 -1.76 -16.72 24.51
CA ILE A 149 -2.66 -16.86 25.66
C ILE A 149 -3.58 -18.08 25.46
N ASP A 150 -4.16 -18.24 24.26
CA ASP A 150 -4.99 -19.39 23.92
C ASP A 150 -4.21 -20.71 23.97
N TYR A 151 -2.93 -20.69 23.57
CA TYR A 151 -2.05 -21.84 23.75
C TYR A 151 -1.89 -22.22 25.22
N LEU A 152 -1.62 -21.25 26.10
CA LEU A 152 -1.49 -21.51 27.54
C LEU A 152 -2.80 -22.04 28.14
N ASN A 153 -3.95 -21.49 27.73
CA ASN A 153 -5.26 -21.94 28.18
C ASN A 153 -5.54 -23.39 27.73
N SER A 154 -5.30 -23.71 26.46
CA SER A 154 -5.46 -25.09 25.95
C SER A 154 -4.55 -26.10 26.65
N ARG A 155 -3.32 -25.69 27.01
CA ARG A 155 -2.42 -26.51 27.81
C ARG A 155 -2.98 -26.74 29.20
N GLN A 156 -3.48 -25.71 29.88
CA GLN A 156 -4.08 -25.86 31.21
C GLN A 156 -5.22 -26.88 31.24
N GLU A 157 -6.07 -26.93 30.21
CA GLU A 157 -7.14 -27.93 30.09
C GLU A 157 -6.61 -29.37 30.00
N THR A 158 -5.50 -29.59 29.28
CA THR A 158 -4.84 -30.91 29.21
C THR A 158 -4.21 -31.38 30.52
N HIS A 159 -4.04 -30.49 31.51
CA HIS A 159 -3.56 -30.83 32.84
C HIS A 159 -4.67 -31.13 33.85
N SER A 160 -5.95 -31.05 33.44
CA SER A 160 -7.08 -31.42 34.30
C SER A 160 -6.93 -32.87 34.80
N GLY A 161 -6.79 -33.03 36.12
CA GLY A 161 -6.59 -34.34 36.78
C GLY A 161 -5.16 -34.66 37.24
N LYS A 162 -4.15 -33.82 36.96
CA LYS A 162 -2.79 -33.98 37.52
C LYS A 162 -2.66 -33.44 38.95
N SER A 163 -1.72 -33.99 39.72
CA SER A 163 -1.37 -33.47 41.06
C SER A 163 -0.83 -32.03 40.97
N ARG A 164 -1.20 -31.19 41.95
CA ARG A 164 -0.90 -29.74 42.00
C ARG A 164 0.58 -29.40 41.84
N TYR A 165 1.47 -30.27 42.33
CA TYR A 165 2.92 -30.11 42.17
C TYR A 165 3.37 -30.22 40.71
N TYR A 166 2.95 -31.28 40.01
CA TYR A 166 3.30 -31.50 38.60
C TYR A 166 2.63 -30.46 37.68
N TYR A 167 1.40 -30.05 38.02
CA TYR A 167 0.71 -28.95 37.35
C TYR A 167 1.53 -27.65 37.39
N ASN A 168 1.95 -27.20 38.57
CA ASN A 168 2.72 -25.97 38.71
C ASN A 168 4.10 -26.06 38.04
N LYS A 169 4.72 -27.24 38.06
CA LYS A 169 6.01 -27.48 37.38
C LYS A 169 5.87 -27.37 35.86
N ASP A 170 4.88 -28.03 35.27
CA ASP A 170 4.64 -28.00 33.83
C ASP A 170 4.24 -26.57 33.37
N LEU A 171 3.36 -25.89 34.13
CA LEU A 171 2.96 -24.50 33.86
C LEU A 171 4.14 -23.53 33.90
N ALA A 172 5.06 -23.70 34.86
CA ALA A 172 6.26 -22.86 34.94
C ALA A 172 7.19 -23.06 33.74
N VAL A 173 7.25 -24.28 33.18
CA VAL A 173 7.99 -24.55 31.93
C VAL A 173 7.29 -23.89 30.76
N ASP A 174 5.98 -24.07 30.60
CA ASP A 174 5.21 -23.52 29.49
C ASP A 174 5.24 -21.97 29.49
N LEU A 175 5.06 -21.32 30.65
CA LEU A 175 5.19 -19.87 30.79
C LEU A 175 6.60 -19.37 30.44
N LYS A 176 7.64 -20.11 30.82
CA LYS A 176 9.02 -19.77 30.46
C LYS A 176 9.27 -19.89 28.96
N GLN A 177 8.64 -20.85 28.28
CA GLN A 177 8.74 -20.96 26.82
C GLN A 177 7.96 -19.86 26.12
N VAL A 178 6.70 -19.62 26.52
CA VAL A 178 5.84 -18.60 25.91
C VAL A 178 6.42 -17.19 26.11
N SER A 179 6.99 -16.89 27.27
CA SER A 179 7.66 -15.59 27.50
C SER A 179 8.89 -15.39 26.60
N LYS A 180 9.70 -16.41 26.37
CA LYS A 180 10.82 -16.34 25.42
C LYS A 180 10.33 -16.12 23.99
N THR A 181 9.32 -16.87 23.57
CA THR A 181 8.70 -16.70 22.25
C THR A 181 8.12 -15.30 22.10
N LEU A 182 7.46 -14.75 23.13
CA LEU A 182 6.89 -13.40 23.09
C LEU A 182 7.98 -12.33 22.94
N VAL A 183 9.07 -12.42 23.71
CA VAL A 183 10.21 -11.49 23.60
C VAL A 183 10.81 -11.54 22.20
N PHE A 184 11.01 -12.76 21.68
CA PHE A 184 11.50 -12.96 20.30
C PHE A 184 10.60 -12.29 19.26
N LEU A 185 9.29 -12.52 19.33
CA LEU A 185 8.33 -11.92 18.40
C LEU A 185 8.31 -10.39 18.50
N GLN A 186 8.44 -9.84 19.71
CA GLN A 186 8.52 -8.39 19.94
C GLN A 186 9.80 -7.79 19.37
N GLU A 187 10.96 -8.42 19.57
CA GLU A 187 12.25 -7.97 19.04
C GLU A 187 12.25 -7.88 17.50
N HIS A 188 11.51 -8.78 16.85
CA HIS A 188 11.34 -8.80 15.40
C HIS A 188 10.09 -8.06 14.89
N ASN A 189 9.38 -7.32 15.75
CA ASN A 189 8.15 -6.57 15.43
C ASN A 189 7.04 -7.41 14.78
N ILE A 190 6.92 -8.68 15.16
CA ILE A 190 5.94 -9.61 14.61
C ILE A 190 4.68 -9.54 15.46
N THR A 191 3.64 -8.92 14.91
CA THR A 191 2.37 -8.67 15.63
C THR A 191 1.19 -9.44 15.07
N SER A 192 1.27 -9.89 13.81
CA SER A 192 0.23 -10.64 13.10
C SER A 192 0.72 -12.00 12.60
N ALA A 193 -0.24 -12.90 12.35
CA ALA A 193 0.04 -14.20 11.75
C ALA A 193 0.71 -14.08 10.37
N ASP A 194 0.34 -13.06 9.58
CA ASP A 194 0.91 -12.80 8.26
C ASP A 194 2.38 -12.38 8.34
N SER A 195 2.73 -11.46 9.24
CA SER A 195 4.13 -11.04 9.42
C SER A 195 5.02 -12.19 9.90
N LEU A 196 4.47 -13.10 10.70
CA LEU A 196 5.20 -14.32 11.08
C LEU A 196 5.37 -15.26 9.88
N TRP A 197 4.34 -15.37 9.04
CA TRP A 197 4.38 -16.23 7.86
C TRP A 197 5.41 -15.73 6.85
N GLU A 198 5.48 -14.43 6.60
CA GLU A 198 6.51 -13.79 5.76
C GLU A 198 7.91 -14.12 6.27
N MET A 199 8.17 -13.96 7.57
CA MET A 199 9.46 -14.29 8.17
C MET A 199 9.81 -15.78 8.06
N ILE A 200 8.81 -16.67 8.16
CA ILE A 200 9.00 -18.12 7.97
C ILE A 200 9.38 -18.43 6.52
N GLU A 201 8.74 -17.79 5.54
CA GLU A 201 9.06 -17.98 4.13
C GLU A 201 10.49 -17.49 3.82
N GLU A 202 10.87 -16.31 4.32
CA GLU A 202 12.25 -15.79 4.15
C GLU A 202 13.30 -16.76 4.71
N VAL A 203 13.09 -17.28 5.93
CA VAL A 203 14.01 -18.26 6.54
C VAL A 203 14.00 -19.59 5.80
N SER A 204 12.85 -20.02 5.28
CA SER A 204 12.71 -21.24 4.46
C SER A 204 13.50 -21.13 3.16
N GLU A 205 13.44 -19.98 2.49
CA GLU A 205 14.24 -19.71 1.29
C GLU A 205 15.74 -19.79 1.59
N ILE A 206 16.20 -19.16 2.68
CA ILE A 206 17.61 -19.22 3.08
C ILE A 206 18.02 -20.67 3.42
N GLN A 207 17.17 -21.43 4.12
CA GLN A 207 17.44 -22.83 4.42
C GLN A 207 17.57 -23.69 3.15
N SER A 208 16.71 -23.45 2.15
CA SER A 208 16.80 -24.16 0.86
C SER A 208 18.12 -23.87 0.13
N ARG A 209 18.63 -22.64 0.22
CA ARG A 209 19.93 -22.26 -0.32
C ARG A 209 21.07 -22.98 0.41
N ILE A 210 20.97 -23.10 1.73
CA ILE A 210 21.94 -23.86 2.53
C ILE A 210 21.93 -25.34 2.11
N ASP A 211 20.75 -25.96 2.00
CA ASP A 211 20.62 -27.38 1.66
C ASP A 211 21.19 -27.67 0.26
N THR A 212 20.86 -26.83 -0.73
CA THR A 212 21.42 -26.95 -2.09
C THR A 212 22.93 -26.71 -2.12
N ALA A 213 23.45 -25.79 -1.31
CA ALA A 213 24.88 -25.58 -1.16
C ALA A 213 25.56 -26.80 -0.51
N GLU A 214 24.94 -27.45 0.48
CA GLU A 214 25.47 -28.67 1.10
C GLU A 214 25.55 -29.84 0.13
N GLU A 215 24.52 -30.05 -0.69
CA GLU A 215 24.52 -31.07 -1.74
C GLU A 215 25.64 -30.82 -2.75
N LYS A 216 25.79 -29.58 -3.22
CA LYS A 216 26.88 -29.19 -4.12
C LYS A 216 28.26 -29.38 -3.47
N ILE A 217 28.43 -28.97 -2.21
CA ILE A 217 29.69 -29.19 -1.47
C ILE A 217 30.01 -30.68 -1.37
N LYS A 218 29.01 -31.54 -1.16
CA LYS A 218 29.18 -33.00 -1.11
C LYS A 218 29.65 -33.55 -2.46
N GLU A 219 29.07 -33.09 -3.56
CA GLU A 219 29.50 -33.47 -4.91
C GLU A 219 30.90 -32.94 -5.25
N LEU A 220 31.21 -31.68 -4.90
CA LEU A 220 32.55 -31.11 -5.09
C LEU A 220 33.62 -31.87 -4.28
N LYS A 221 33.31 -32.26 -3.04
CA LYS A 221 34.20 -33.10 -2.21
C LYS A 221 34.45 -34.47 -2.85
N LYS A 222 33.42 -35.09 -3.45
CA LYS A 222 33.57 -36.34 -4.21
C LYS A 222 34.44 -36.12 -5.45
N GLY A 223 34.22 -35.04 -6.21
CA GLY A 223 35.03 -34.69 -7.38
C GLY A 223 36.50 -34.49 -7.03
N ILE A 224 36.80 -33.73 -5.97
CA ILE A 224 38.18 -33.53 -5.47
C ILE A 224 38.82 -34.88 -5.09
N LYS A 225 38.08 -35.77 -4.43
CA LYS A 225 38.55 -37.12 -4.11
C LYS A 225 38.85 -37.92 -5.39
N PHE A 226 37.96 -37.91 -6.39
CA PHE A 226 38.18 -38.60 -7.65
C PHE A 226 39.38 -38.06 -8.43
N HIS A 227 39.59 -36.74 -8.48
CA HIS A 227 40.81 -36.19 -9.05
C HIS A 227 42.08 -36.66 -8.30
N GLY A 228 42.02 -36.73 -6.97
CA GLY A 228 43.12 -37.29 -6.15
C GLY A 228 43.39 -38.76 -6.46
N ASP A 229 42.35 -39.58 -6.52
CA ASP A 229 42.41 -41.01 -6.85
C ASP A 229 42.94 -41.23 -8.29
N TYR A 230 42.50 -40.40 -9.25
CA TYR A 230 42.99 -40.45 -10.62
C TYR A 230 44.50 -40.21 -10.70
N VAL A 231 44.99 -39.14 -10.08
CA VAL A 231 46.43 -38.82 -10.08
C VAL A 231 47.24 -39.92 -9.36
N LYS A 232 46.74 -40.40 -8.21
CA LYS A 232 47.43 -41.40 -7.39
C LYS A 232 47.52 -42.77 -8.07
N PHE A 233 46.45 -43.23 -8.73
CA PHE A 233 46.36 -44.58 -9.30
C PHE A 233 46.62 -44.63 -10.82
N LYS A 234 46.77 -43.48 -11.49
CA LYS A 234 47.25 -43.40 -12.89
C LYS A 234 48.51 -44.23 -13.18
N PRO A 235 49.60 -44.15 -12.39
CA PRO A 235 50.79 -44.97 -12.66
C PRO A 235 50.51 -46.48 -12.59
N VAL A 236 49.66 -46.92 -11.66
CA VAL A 236 49.27 -48.34 -11.51
C VAL A 236 48.43 -48.80 -12.72
N ALA A 237 47.52 -47.95 -13.21
CA ALA A 237 46.74 -48.24 -14.40
C ALA A 237 47.58 -48.26 -15.68
N GLU A 238 48.55 -47.36 -15.80
CA GLU A 238 49.52 -47.35 -16.90
C GLU A 238 50.40 -48.61 -16.89
N GLU A 239 50.92 -49.02 -15.73
CA GLU A 239 51.68 -50.26 -15.57
C GLU A 239 50.83 -51.49 -15.97
N TYR A 240 49.57 -51.55 -15.50
CA TYR A 240 48.63 -52.61 -15.88
C TYR A 240 48.38 -52.66 -17.40
N SER A 241 48.25 -51.50 -18.06
CA SER A 241 48.01 -51.43 -19.51
C SER A 241 49.21 -51.86 -20.36
N LYS A 242 50.44 -51.70 -19.84
CA LYS A 242 51.68 -52.05 -20.54
C LYS A 242 52.09 -53.52 -20.33
N LYS A 243 51.59 -54.20 -19.30
CA LYS A 243 51.90 -55.62 -19.02
C LYS A 243 51.22 -56.58 -20.02
N LYS A 244 52.04 -57.42 -20.68
CA LYS A 244 51.59 -58.49 -21.59
C LYS A 244 51.55 -59.89 -20.94
N PHE A 245 52.33 -60.14 -19.89
CA PHE A 245 52.40 -61.41 -19.17
C PHE A 245 52.13 -61.20 -17.66
N GLY A 246 51.43 -62.12 -16.99
CA GLY A 246 51.08 -62.01 -15.55
C GLY A 246 49.96 -61.01 -15.23
N ARG A 247 49.18 -60.60 -16.24
CA ARG A 247 48.16 -59.54 -16.14
C ARG A 247 47.04 -59.86 -15.14
N ASP A 248 46.59 -61.10 -15.07
CA ASP A 248 45.49 -61.49 -14.19
C ASP A 248 45.88 -61.45 -12.70
N LYS A 249 47.11 -61.87 -12.37
CA LYS A 249 47.65 -61.77 -11.01
C LYS A 249 47.78 -60.31 -10.56
N PHE A 250 48.30 -59.45 -11.43
CA PHE A 250 48.40 -58.01 -11.16
C PHE A 250 47.02 -57.36 -10.99
N LYS A 251 46.03 -57.77 -11.80
CA LYS A 251 44.66 -57.29 -11.68
C LYS A 251 44.03 -57.69 -10.35
N THR A 252 44.30 -58.91 -9.86
CA THR A 252 43.77 -59.35 -8.56
C THR A 252 44.42 -58.62 -7.38
N GLU A 253 45.74 -58.41 -7.44
CA GLU A 253 46.51 -57.70 -6.39
C GLU A 253 46.15 -56.21 -6.32
N HIS A 254 46.05 -55.53 -7.47
CA HIS A 254 45.74 -54.10 -7.56
C HIS A 254 44.27 -53.80 -7.88
N SER A 255 43.37 -54.77 -7.65
CA SER A 255 41.95 -54.68 -8.03
C SER A 255 41.24 -53.43 -7.47
N LYS A 256 41.48 -53.09 -6.21
CA LYS A 256 40.89 -51.93 -5.53
C LYS A 256 41.40 -50.59 -6.09
N GLU A 257 42.67 -50.55 -6.50
CA GLU A 257 43.34 -49.36 -7.03
C GLU A 257 42.91 -49.10 -8.46
N LEU A 258 42.87 -50.15 -9.30
CA LEU A 258 42.34 -50.08 -10.67
C LEU A 258 40.86 -49.71 -10.67
N ASN A 259 40.04 -50.27 -9.77
CA ASN A 259 38.63 -49.92 -9.67
C ASN A 259 38.43 -48.45 -9.27
N SER A 260 39.22 -47.94 -8.32
CA SER A 260 39.18 -46.53 -7.92
C SER A 260 39.62 -45.61 -9.07
N PHE A 261 40.67 -45.99 -9.81
CA PHE A 261 41.13 -45.27 -11.00
C PHE A 261 40.06 -45.20 -12.09
N TYR A 262 39.44 -46.32 -12.46
CA TYR A 262 38.43 -46.34 -13.53
C TYR A 262 37.14 -45.60 -13.14
N ARG A 263 36.75 -45.64 -11.86
CA ARG A 263 35.63 -44.82 -11.35
C ARG A 263 35.95 -43.32 -11.43
N ALA A 264 37.14 -42.94 -10.99
CA ALA A 264 37.61 -41.56 -11.08
C ALA A 264 37.73 -41.07 -12.53
N LYS A 265 38.24 -41.93 -13.42
CA LYS A 265 38.34 -41.63 -14.85
C LYS A 265 36.97 -41.39 -15.49
N ARG A 266 35.97 -42.24 -15.22
CA ARG A 266 34.60 -42.06 -15.73
C ARG A 266 34.00 -40.73 -15.29
N TRP A 267 34.18 -40.37 -14.02
CA TRP A 267 33.69 -39.10 -13.49
C TRP A 267 34.36 -37.88 -14.17
N ILE A 268 35.68 -37.94 -14.40
CA ILE A 268 36.42 -36.88 -15.10
C ILE A 268 36.02 -36.80 -16.59
N ASP A 269 35.76 -37.94 -17.23
CA ASP A 269 35.31 -37.99 -18.62
C ASP A 269 33.87 -37.42 -18.77
N GLU A 270 33.03 -37.49 -17.73
CA GLU A 270 31.68 -36.89 -17.67
C GLU A 270 31.71 -35.36 -17.51
N ASP A 271 32.71 -34.79 -16.80
CA ASP A 271 32.93 -33.34 -16.70
C ASP A 271 34.40 -32.95 -16.95
N PRO A 272 34.85 -32.90 -18.22
CA PRO A 272 36.25 -32.67 -18.58
C PRO A 272 36.77 -31.26 -18.27
N LYS A 273 35.88 -30.32 -17.98
CA LYS A 273 36.23 -28.91 -17.70
C LYS A 273 36.57 -28.69 -16.23
N SER A 274 36.17 -29.61 -15.35
CA SER A 274 36.48 -29.54 -13.94
C SER A 274 37.96 -29.84 -13.70
N THR A 275 38.65 -28.92 -12.99
CA THR A 275 40.03 -29.12 -12.53
C THR A 275 40.06 -29.12 -11.02
N THR A 276 41.06 -29.78 -10.42
CA THR A 276 41.21 -29.79 -8.95
C THR A 276 41.30 -28.39 -8.36
N LYS A 277 41.87 -27.42 -9.10
CA LYS A 277 41.94 -26.02 -8.69
C LYS A 277 40.58 -25.33 -8.78
N SER A 278 39.81 -25.55 -9.85
CA SER A 278 38.48 -24.95 -9.99
C SER A 278 37.48 -25.52 -8.98
N LEU A 279 37.49 -26.84 -8.75
CA LEU A 279 36.62 -27.50 -7.77
C LEU A 279 36.91 -27.05 -6.34
N LYS A 280 38.20 -26.85 -5.99
CA LYS A 280 38.57 -26.30 -4.67
C LYS A 280 38.15 -24.83 -4.53
N ALA A 281 38.33 -24.01 -5.56
CA ALA A 281 37.91 -22.61 -5.52
C ALA A 281 36.38 -22.47 -5.37
N GLU A 282 35.62 -23.31 -6.07
CA GLU A 282 34.16 -23.35 -5.96
C GLU A 282 33.70 -23.89 -4.59
N LEU A 283 34.40 -24.88 -4.04
CA LEU A 283 34.15 -25.38 -2.69
C LEU A 283 34.34 -24.29 -1.63
N GLU A 284 35.45 -23.56 -1.67
CA GLU A 284 35.71 -22.46 -0.74
C GLU A 284 34.64 -21.37 -0.88
N LYS A 285 34.28 -21.01 -2.12
CA LYS A 285 33.22 -20.04 -2.38
C LYS A 285 31.88 -20.48 -1.79
N LEU A 286 31.42 -21.70 -2.07
CA LEU A 286 30.15 -22.21 -1.52
C LEU A 286 30.19 -22.35 0.01
N GLN A 287 31.35 -22.65 0.59
CA GLN A 287 31.50 -22.66 2.05
C GLN A 287 31.39 -21.26 2.65
N THR A 288 31.96 -20.24 2.00
CA THR A 288 31.81 -18.85 2.43
C THR A 288 30.37 -18.35 2.29
N GLU A 289 29.69 -18.68 1.19
CA GLU A 289 28.28 -18.32 0.96
C GLU A 289 27.36 -18.99 1.97
N LYS A 290 27.55 -20.31 2.21
CA LYS A 290 26.81 -21.02 3.26
C LYS A 290 27.06 -20.42 4.65
N ALA A 291 28.31 -20.09 4.99
CA ALA A 291 28.62 -19.50 6.29
C ALA A 291 27.97 -18.11 6.45
N ALA A 292 27.90 -17.33 5.38
CA ALA A 292 27.19 -16.05 5.37
C ALA A 292 25.68 -16.24 5.56
N ASP A 293 25.06 -17.20 4.86
CA ASP A 293 23.63 -17.51 5.00
C ASP A 293 23.28 -18.03 6.42
N VAL A 294 24.15 -18.85 7.02
CA VAL A 294 24.00 -19.29 8.41
C VAL A 294 24.11 -18.11 9.38
N THR A 295 25.10 -17.23 9.18
CA THR A 295 25.28 -16.03 10.00
C THR A 295 24.07 -15.09 9.87
N LEU A 296 23.50 -14.98 8.67
CA LEU A 296 22.31 -14.18 8.40
C LEU A 296 21.09 -14.71 9.16
N ILE A 297 20.89 -16.04 9.20
CA ILE A 297 19.82 -16.65 10.01
C ILE A 297 20.04 -16.31 11.50
N GLU A 298 21.25 -16.53 12.00
CA GLU A 298 21.59 -16.31 13.41
C GLU A 298 21.50 -14.83 13.84
N SER A 299 21.85 -13.88 12.95
CA SER A 299 21.85 -12.45 13.26
C SER A 299 20.47 -11.81 13.11
N ASN A 300 19.72 -12.16 12.06
CA ASN A 300 18.48 -11.47 11.72
C ASN A 300 17.24 -12.11 12.32
N TYR A 301 17.30 -13.40 12.64
CA TYR A 301 16.15 -14.17 13.09
C TYR A 301 16.45 -14.95 14.38
N GLY A 302 17.58 -14.65 15.02
CA GLY A 302 18.02 -15.25 16.27
C GLY A 302 18.14 -16.78 16.21
N SER A 303 17.79 -17.43 17.31
CA SER A 303 17.79 -18.89 17.40
C SER A 303 16.65 -19.46 16.54
N LEU A 304 16.97 -20.17 15.47
CA LEU A 304 16.03 -20.98 14.65
C LEU A 304 15.05 -21.82 15.50
N GLU A 305 15.47 -22.20 16.71
CA GLU A 305 14.63 -22.92 17.66
C GLU A 305 13.44 -22.08 18.20
N GLU A 306 13.56 -20.76 18.32
CA GLU A 306 12.43 -19.89 18.71
C GLU A 306 11.41 -19.76 17.59
N LEU A 307 11.86 -19.68 16.33
CA LEU A 307 10.95 -19.72 15.17
C LEU A 307 10.20 -21.05 15.07
N LYS A 308 10.90 -22.18 15.23
CA LYS A 308 10.27 -23.50 15.28
C LYS A 308 9.26 -23.58 16.43
N ARG A 309 9.57 -23.01 17.60
CA ARG A 309 8.65 -22.93 18.74
C ARG A 309 7.43 -22.08 18.44
N ALA A 310 7.59 -20.88 17.89
CA ALA A 310 6.49 -20.00 17.49
C ALA A 310 5.55 -20.72 16.50
N LYS A 311 6.12 -21.34 15.46
CA LYS A 311 5.38 -22.15 14.49
C LYS A 311 4.61 -23.30 15.15
N TYR A 312 5.24 -24.02 16.08
CA TYR A 312 4.60 -25.12 16.79
C TYR A 312 3.41 -24.64 17.63
N ILE A 313 3.60 -23.60 18.44
CA ILE A 313 2.55 -23.04 19.31
C ILE A 313 1.33 -22.63 18.50
N ILE A 314 1.55 -21.93 17.38
CA ILE A 314 0.47 -21.47 16.51
C ILE A 314 -0.22 -22.66 15.82
N SER A 315 0.53 -23.67 15.38
CA SER A 315 -0.07 -24.88 14.78
C SER A 315 -1.00 -25.62 15.74
N VAL A 316 -0.67 -25.64 17.03
CA VAL A 316 -1.51 -26.25 18.08
C VAL A 316 -2.80 -25.43 18.27
N VAL A 317 -2.69 -24.10 18.37
CA VAL A 317 -3.87 -23.23 18.53
C VAL A 317 -4.79 -23.32 17.31
N MET A 318 -4.23 -23.27 16.09
CA MET A 318 -5.00 -23.42 14.85
C MET A 318 -5.70 -24.79 14.73
N ALA A 319 -5.08 -25.85 15.22
CA ALA A 319 -5.71 -27.17 15.27
C ALA A 319 -6.89 -27.20 16.25
N ASN A 320 -6.74 -26.55 17.42
CA ASN A 320 -7.80 -26.45 18.43
C ASN A 320 -8.99 -25.61 17.93
N VAL A 321 -8.75 -24.48 17.26
CA VAL A 321 -9.79 -23.65 16.64
C VAL A 321 -10.58 -24.44 15.60
N LYS A 322 -9.89 -25.14 14.68
CA LYS A 322 -10.53 -26.01 13.68
C LYS A 322 -11.35 -27.14 14.32
N ALA A 323 -10.88 -27.72 15.42
CA ALA A 323 -11.61 -28.75 16.15
C ALA A 323 -12.84 -28.19 16.86
N ALA A 324 -12.79 -26.95 17.37
CA ALA A 324 -13.93 -26.27 17.98
C ALA A 324 -15.01 -25.91 16.94
N GLU A 325 -14.61 -25.41 15.76
CA GLU A 325 -15.52 -25.13 14.64
C GLU A 325 -16.24 -26.39 14.13
N GLN A 326 -15.56 -27.53 14.10
CA GLN A 326 -16.15 -28.81 13.69
C GLN A 326 -17.11 -29.40 14.74
N ASN A 327 -16.98 -29.02 16.01
CA ASN A 327 -17.80 -29.49 17.12
C ASN A 327 -18.91 -28.49 17.53
N GLN A 328 -19.08 -27.37 16.84
CA GLN A 328 -20.22 -26.47 17.08
C GLN A 328 -21.54 -27.19 16.76
N PRO A 329 -22.50 -27.28 17.70
CA PRO A 329 -23.83 -27.80 17.40
C PRO A 329 -24.49 -26.93 16.33
N GLN A 330 -25.09 -27.56 15.31
CA GLN A 330 -25.76 -26.91 14.17
C GLN A 330 -26.98 -26.02 14.53
N THR A 331 -27.15 -25.63 15.79
CA THR A 331 -28.32 -24.90 16.29
C THR A 331 -28.33 -23.40 15.95
N GLU A 332 -27.19 -22.78 15.61
CA GLU A 332 -27.19 -21.33 15.27
C GLU A 332 -27.31 -21.04 13.77
N LYS A 333 -27.02 -22.02 12.89
CA LYS A 333 -27.20 -21.85 11.43
C LYS A 333 -28.66 -21.90 10.97
N GLN A 334 -29.59 -22.33 11.83
CA GLN A 334 -31.03 -22.32 11.51
C GLN A 334 -31.75 -21.06 12.00
N ASN A 335 -31.28 -20.38 13.05
CA ASN A 335 -31.97 -19.20 13.58
C ASN A 335 -31.84 -17.93 12.72
N ILE A 336 -30.77 -17.82 11.92
CA ILE A 336 -30.59 -16.68 10.99
C ILE A 336 -31.47 -16.82 9.74
N LYS A 337 -31.82 -18.06 9.33
CA LYS A 337 -32.74 -18.29 8.20
C LYS A 337 -34.20 -17.98 8.54
N THR A 338 -34.62 -18.16 9.80
CA THR A 338 -36.01 -17.91 10.21
C THR A 338 -36.31 -16.44 10.46
N GLN A 339 -35.31 -15.61 10.80
CA GLN A 339 -35.51 -14.16 10.98
C GLN A 339 -35.62 -13.40 9.65
N ASN A 340 -34.99 -13.88 8.58
CA ASN A 340 -35.05 -13.24 7.25
C ASN A 340 -36.27 -13.64 6.40
N GLN A 341 -37.12 -14.56 6.86
CA GLN A 341 -38.39 -14.92 6.19
C GLN A 341 -39.62 -14.21 6.76
N ASN A 342 -39.47 -13.36 7.79
CA ASN A 342 -40.56 -12.60 8.41
C ASN A 342 -40.49 -11.09 8.11
N ILE A 343 -39.71 -10.65 7.10
CA ILE A 343 -39.59 -9.24 6.69
C ILE A 343 -39.94 -9.04 5.19
N GLU A 344 -40.50 -10.05 4.51
CA GLU A 344 -41.27 -9.86 3.27
C GLU A 344 -42.75 -10.09 3.56
#